data_AF-A0A3N7FXW0-F1
#
_entry.id   AF-A0A3N7FXW0-F1
#
_cell.length_a   1.000
_cell.length_b   1.000
_cell.length_c   1.000
_cell.angle_alpha   90.00
_cell.angle_beta   90.00
_cell.angle_gamma   90.00
#
_symmetry.space_group_name_H-M   'P 1'
#
loop_
_entity.id
_entity.type
_entity.pdbx_description
1 polymer ?
#
loop_
_entity_poly.entity_id
_entity_poly.type
_entity_poly.pdbx_seq_one_letter_code
_entity_poly.pdbx_strand_id
1 'polypeptide(L)'
;MQRFSLTQLQGDVVAVLQLKEHPNFERKLDDLYVKRTINLTEALCGYQFSLTHLDGRQLLIKSNPGQYKAINDEGMPHYIRPFMKGKPYIRFNVEFADSGSLSPLSSAKRQLCMMSIWRRRKGSTSSRRHMMRMKNHPRPECSVPNRKPYITVCLSS
;
A
#
# COMPACT_ATOMS: atom_id res chain seq x y z
N MET A 1 60.35 39.65 -7.47
CA MET A 1 58.88 39.57 -7.49
C MET A 1 58.48 38.31 -8.24
N GLN A 2 58.11 37.23 -7.55
CA GLN A 2 57.51 36.05 -8.19
C GLN A 2 56.00 36.12 -8.02
N ARG A 3 55.28 36.15 -9.15
CA ARG A 3 53.81 36.06 -9.21
C ARG A 3 53.42 34.63 -8.87
N PHE A 4 52.78 34.43 -7.72
CA PHE A 4 52.03 33.22 -7.43
C PHE A 4 50.68 33.30 -8.17
N SER A 5 50.49 32.48 -9.18
CA SER A 5 49.20 32.28 -9.84
C SER A 5 48.32 31.39 -8.97
N LEU A 6 47.41 31.99 -8.21
CA LEU A 6 46.35 31.27 -7.49
C LEU A 6 45.13 31.09 -8.40
N THR A 7 45.06 29.97 -9.13
CA THR A 7 43.79 29.43 -9.62
C THR A 7 43.55 28.11 -8.92
N GLN A 8 43.14 28.16 -7.67
CA GLN A 8 42.70 26.98 -6.94
C GLN A 8 41.31 26.59 -7.45
N LEU A 9 41.26 25.60 -8.34
CA LEU A 9 40.01 25.01 -8.81
C LEU A 9 39.38 24.24 -7.64
N GLN A 10 38.21 24.69 -7.17
CA GLN A 10 37.46 24.00 -6.13
C GLN A 10 37.01 22.63 -6.65
N GLY A 11 37.16 21.59 -5.83
CA GLY A 11 36.74 20.23 -6.16
C GLY A 11 35.22 20.03 -6.03
N ASP A 12 34.71 18.98 -6.66
CA ASP A 12 33.27 18.66 -6.66
C ASP A 12 32.84 17.98 -5.36
N VAL A 13 31.66 18.36 -4.85
CA VAL A 13 30.99 17.69 -3.73
C VAL A 13 29.81 16.88 -4.28
N VAL A 14 29.90 15.56 -4.18
CA VAL A 14 28.82 14.64 -4.59
C VAL A 14 28.04 14.21 -3.35
N ALA A 15 26.81 14.68 -3.24
CA ALA A 15 25.87 14.22 -2.21
C ALA A 15 25.00 13.08 -2.76
N VAL A 16 25.00 11.94 -2.07
CA VAL A 16 24.13 10.79 -2.38
C VAL A 16 23.00 10.75 -1.36
N LEU A 17 21.76 10.82 -1.83
CA LEU A 17 20.58 10.70 -0.99
C LEU A 17 20.35 9.23 -0.61
N GLN A 18 20.34 8.95 0.69
CA GLN A 18 19.99 7.64 1.22
C GLN A 18 18.65 7.70 1.93
N LEU A 19 17.77 6.73 1.65
CA LEU A 19 16.49 6.61 2.31
C LEU A 19 16.67 5.96 3.68
N LYS A 20 16.34 6.69 4.74
CA LYS A 20 16.28 6.13 6.09
C LYS A 20 15.00 5.31 6.26
N GLU A 21 15.11 4.17 6.94
CA GLU A 21 13.96 3.34 7.28
C GLU A 21 13.01 4.09 8.22
N HIS A 22 11.71 3.97 7.95
CA HIS A 22 10.64 4.52 8.78
C HIS A 22 9.83 3.37 9.40
N PRO A 23 9.45 3.43 10.69
CA PRO A 23 8.81 2.31 11.39
C PRO A 23 7.51 1.84 10.73
N ASN A 24 6.71 2.77 10.20
CA ASN A 24 5.37 2.48 9.69
C ASN A 24 5.27 2.48 8.15
N PHE A 25 6.26 3.02 7.46
CA PHE A 25 6.17 3.31 6.02
C PHE A 25 7.40 2.78 5.29
N GLU A 26 7.16 1.93 4.28
CA GLU A 26 8.17 1.45 3.35
C GLU A 26 7.92 2.14 1.99
N ARG A 27 8.84 3.01 1.56
CA ARG A 27 8.69 3.73 0.29
C ARG A 27 9.12 2.85 -0.89
N LYS A 28 8.28 2.75 -1.93
CA LYS A 28 8.66 2.18 -3.23
C LYS A 28 8.25 3.15 -4.32
N LEU A 29 9.24 3.74 -4.99
CA LEU A 29 9.03 4.83 -5.95
C LEU A 29 8.24 5.98 -5.30
N ASP A 30 7.03 6.24 -5.80
CA ASP A 30 6.14 7.29 -5.34
C ASP A 30 5.03 6.76 -4.39
N ASP A 31 4.97 5.45 -4.22
CA ASP A 31 3.98 4.77 -3.37
C ASP A 31 4.55 4.46 -1.98
N LEU A 32 3.65 4.41 -1.00
CA LEU A 32 3.97 4.09 0.39
C LEU A 32 3.35 2.75 0.77
N TYR A 33 4.10 1.88 1.45
CA TYR A 33 3.59 0.60 1.92
C TYR A 33 3.51 0.61 3.44
N VAL A 34 2.36 0.22 3.97
CA VAL A 34 2.10 0.13 5.41
C VAL A 34 1.80 -1.31 5.76
N LYS A 35 2.52 -1.86 6.74
CA LYS A 35 2.24 -3.20 7.27
C LYS A 35 1.31 -3.06 8.46
N ARG A 36 0.18 -3.76 8.43
CA ARG A 36 -0.74 -3.75 9.57
C ARG A 36 -1.27 -5.14 9.88
N THR A 37 -1.16 -5.53 11.14
CA THR A 37 -1.79 -6.72 11.66
C THR A 37 -3.25 -6.46 11.98
N ILE A 38 -4.14 -7.34 11.52
CA ILE A 38 -5.57 -7.32 11.82
C ILE A 38 -6.05 -8.70 12.26
N ASN A 39 -7.13 -8.73 13.02
CA ASN A 39 -7.75 -9.97 13.46
C ASN A 39 -8.61 -10.59 12.34
N LEU A 40 -8.80 -11.91 12.36
CA LEU A 40 -9.66 -12.60 11.40
C LEU A 40 -11.07 -11.99 11.31
N THR A 41 -11.65 -11.59 12.44
CA THR A 41 -12.98 -10.96 12.47
C THR A 41 -13.01 -9.63 11.74
N GLU A 42 -11.94 -8.83 11.82
CA GLU A 42 -11.82 -7.55 11.14
C GLU A 42 -11.59 -7.73 9.64
N ALA A 43 -10.82 -8.76 9.26
CA ALA A 43 -10.64 -9.15 7.86
C ALA A 43 -11.98 -9.56 7.21
N LEU A 44 -12.83 -10.29 7.96
CA LEU A 44 -14.11 -10.83 7.44
C LEU A 44 -15.30 -9.88 7.56
N CYS A 45 -15.30 -8.96 8.52
CA CYS A 45 -16.45 -8.08 8.79
C CYS A 45 -16.18 -6.62 8.42
N GLY A 46 -14.96 -6.31 7.98
CA GLY A 46 -14.52 -4.94 7.76
C GLY A 46 -13.74 -4.41 8.95
N TYR A 47 -12.86 -3.44 8.67
CA TYR A 47 -11.98 -2.83 9.64
C TYR A 47 -12.10 -1.31 9.61
N GLN A 48 -11.84 -0.70 10.76
CA GLN A 48 -11.73 0.75 10.91
C GLN A 48 -10.54 1.08 11.81
N PHE A 49 -9.58 1.83 11.30
CA PHE A 49 -8.44 2.31 12.09
C PHE A 49 -7.96 3.68 11.63
N SER A 50 -7.27 4.39 12.53
CA SER A 50 -6.57 5.64 12.24
C SER A 50 -5.11 5.35 11.89
N LEU A 51 -4.66 5.86 10.75
CA LEU A 51 -3.25 5.82 10.33
C LEU A 51 -2.66 7.23 10.46
N THR A 52 -1.60 7.39 11.25
CA THR A 52 -0.84 8.63 11.29
C THR A 52 0.03 8.72 10.03
N HIS A 53 -0.21 9.73 9.20
CA HIS A 53 0.54 9.98 7.98
C HIS A 53 1.89 10.68 8.26
N LEU A 54 2.74 10.81 7.24
CA LEU A 54 4.05 11.48 7.34
C LEU A 54 3.92 12.97 7.71
N ASP A 55 2.80 13.59 7.34
CA ASP A 55 2.47 14.98 7.69
C ASP A 55 1.97 15.14 9.15
N GLY A 56 1.88 14.05 9.93
CA GLY A 56 1.33 14.03 11.29
C GLY A 56 -0.21 14.02 11.37
N ARG A 57 -0.92 14.17 10.24
CA ARG A 57 -2.38 14.05 10.16
C ARG A 57 -2.82 12.60 10.41
N GLN A 58 -4.01 12.41 10.98
CA GLN A 58 -4.63 11.08 11.11
C GLN A 58 -5.61 10.82 9.96
N LEU A 59 -5.39 9.72 9.24
CA LEU A 59 -6.25 9.25 8.17
C LEU A 59 -7.15 8.13 8.70
N LEU A 60 -8.46 8.36 8.69
CA LEU A 60 -9.43 7.35 9.10
C LEU A 60 -9.73 6.38 7.94
N ILE A 61 -9.21 5.16 8.03
CA ILE A 61 -9.38 4.14 7.02
C ILE A 61 -10.49 3.20 7.47
N LYS A 62 -11.55 3.14 6.65
CA LYS A 62 -12.67 2.19 6.82
C LYS A 62 -12.78 1.31 5.59
N SER A 63 -12.84 -0.01 5.76
CA SER A 63 -13.10 -0.92 4.66
C SER A 63 -14.27 -1.84 4.96
N ASN A 64 -15.05 -2.11 3.91
CA ASN A 64 -16.06 -3.15 3.92
C ASN A 64 -15.39 -4.51 3.65
N PRO A 65 -15.98 -5.62 4.11
CA PRO A 65 -15.42 -6.93 3.88
C PRO A 65 -15.27 -7.23 2.37
N GLY A 66 -14.11 -7.75 1.99
CA GLY A 66 -13.79 -8.10 0.59
C GLY A 66 -13.29 -6.94 -0.30
N GLN A 67 -12.98 -5.76 0.26
CA GLN A 67 -12.44 -4.63 -0.49
C GLN A 67 -10.98 -4.32 -0.12
N TYR A 68 -10.13 -4.17 -1.15
CA TYR A 68 -8.80 -3.58 -1.02
C TYR A 68 -8.94 -2.05 -1.09
N LYS A 69 -8.31 -1.33 -0.15
CA LYS A 69 -8.41 0.12 -0.06
C LYS A 69 -7.06 0.76 -0.32
N ALA A 70 -6.98 1.54 -1.40
CA ALA A 70 -5.92 2.52 -1.63
C ALA A 70 -6.49 3.91 -1.29
N ILE A 71 -5.72 4.75 -0.61
CA ILE A 71 -6.10 6.14 -0.38
C ILE A 71 -5.52 6.95 -1.54
N ASN A 72 -6.34 7.65 -2.30
CA ASN A 72 -5.83 8.45 -3.42
C ASN A 72 -5.05 9.64 -2.87
N ASP A 73 -3.93 9.98 -3.52
CA ASP A 73 -3.15 11.20 -3.31
C ASP A 73 -2.52 11.40 -1.91
N GLU A 74 -2.36 10.31 -1.14
CA GLU A 74 -1.68 10.31 0.18
C GLU A 74 -0.36 9.49 0.14
N GLY A 75 0.25 9.38 -1.05
CA GLY A 75 1.60 8.82 -1.24
C GLY A 75 2.68 9.90 -1.30
N MET A 76 3.83 9.56 -1.86
CA MET A 76 4.94 10.50 -2.07
C MET A 76 4.71 11.34 -3.34
N PRO A 77 5.16 12.60 -3.37
CA PRO A 77 5.10 13.42 -4.57
C PRO A 77 6.00 12.85 -5.67
N HIS A 78 5.51 12.89 -6.92
CA HIS A 78 6.31 12.52 -8.08
C HIS A 78 7.45 13.53 -8.29
N TYR A 79 8.64 13.02 -8.58
CA TYR A 79 9.85 13.83 -8.78
C TYR A 79 9.66 14.99 -9.79
N ILE A 80 8.98 14.73 -10.91
CA ILE A 80 8.77 15.71 -11.98
C ILE A 80 7.53 16.59 -11.73
N ARG A 81 6.52 16.05 -11.02
CA ARG A 81 5.21 16.68 -10.86
C ARG A 81 4.79 16.63 -9.39
N PRO A 82 5.20 17.62 -8.57
CA PRO A 82 4.99 17.57 -7.11
C PRO A 82 3.51 17.63 -6.69
N PHE A 83 2.64 18.15 -7.56
CA PHE A 83 1.20 18.16 -7.34
C PHE A 83 0.54 16.78 -7.51
N MET A 84 1.22 15.84 -8.18
CA MET A 84 0.78 14.46 -8.27
C MET A 84 1.45 13.66 -7.17
N LYS A 85 0.66 12.87 -6.44
CA LYS A 85 1.14 11.99 -5.38
C LYS A 85 0.79 10.54 -5.71
N GLY A 86 1.65 9.61 -5.28
CA GLY A 86 1.32 8.19 -5.30
C GLY A 86 0.24 7.84 -4.29
N LYS A 87 0.14 6.55 -3.95
CA LYS A 87 -0.87 6.04 -3.01
C LYS A 87 -0.22 5.22 -1.90
N PRO A 88 -0.78 5.22 -0.67
CA PRO A 88 -0.42 4.26 0.34
C PRO A 88 -1.17 2.94 0.11
N TYR A 89 -0.44 1.84 0.08
CA TYR A 89 -0.94 0.46 0.07
C TYR A 89 -0.78 -0.16 1.44
N ILE A 90 -1.89 -0.66 1.99
CA ILE A 90 -1.89 -1.32 3.29
C ILE A 90 -1.82 -2.83 3.06
N ARG A 91 -0.73 -3.44 3.53
CA ARG A 91 -0.54 -4.88 3.55
C ARG A 91 -1.03 -5.41 4.90
N PHE A 92 -2.08 -6.21 4.86
CA PHE A 92 -2.65 -6.83 6.05
C PHE A 92 -1.94 -8.15 6.37
N ASN A 93 -1.51 -8.29 7.62
CA ASN A 93 -1.18 -9.59 8.21
C ASN A 93 -2.38 -10.04 9.04
N VAL A 94 -2.95 -11.21 8.73
CA VAL A 94 -4.14 -11.69 9.45
C VAL A 94 -3.70 -12.65 10.53
N GLU A 95 -3.91 -12.26 11.79
CA GLU A 95 -3.66 -13.12 12.93
C GLU A 95 -4.90 -13.96 13.25
N PHE A 96 -4.67 -15.27 13.33
CA PHE A 96 -5.65 -16.26 13.74
C PHE A 96 -5.46 -16.51 15.23
N ALA A 97 -6.50 -16.29 16.04
CA ALA A 97 -6.46 -16.63 17.46
C ALA A 97 -6.29 -18.16 17.63
N ASP A 98 -5.58 -18.56 18.68
CA ASP A 98 -5.36 -19.97 19.03
C ASP A 98 -6.69 -20.72 19.19
N SER A 99 -6.69 -21.96 18.70
CA SER A 99 -7.84 -22.85 18.56
C SER A 99 -8.63 -23.12 19.85
N GLY A 100 -8.06 -22.82 21.02
CA GLY A 100 -8.68 -23.04 22.33
C GLY A 100 -9.60 -21.91 22.84
N SER A 101 -9.61 -20.73 22.21
CA SER A 101 -10.34 -19.54 22.72
C SER A 101 -11.71 -19.30 22.08
N LEU A 102 -12.19 -20.21 21.24
CA LEU A 102 -13.47 -20.10 20.56
C LEU A 102 -14.63 -20.37 21.52
N SER A 103 -14.88 -19.44 22.44
CA SER A 103 -16.15 -19.37 23.15
C SER A 103 -17.29 -19.26 22.11
N PRO A 104 -18.48 -19.85 22.37
CA PRO A 104 -19.61 -19.85 21.44
C PRO A 104 -19.98 -18.46 20.90
N LEU A 105 -19.67 -17.41 21.66
CA LEU A 105 -19.91 -16.00 21.33
C LEU A 105 -19.02 -15.49 20.18
N SER A 106 -17.78 -15.98 20.07
CA SER A 106 -16.87 -15.66 18.95
C SER A 106 -17.29 -16.33 17.65
N SER A 107 -17.85 -17.55 17.75
CA SER A 107 -18.48 -18.28 16.65
C SER A 107 -19.75 -17.56 16.16
N ALA A 108 -20.54 -17.00 17.08
CA ALA A 108 -21.74 -16.25 16.73
C ALA A 108 -21.44 -14.99 15.89
N LYS A 109 -20.38 -14.22 16.20
CA LYS A 109 -19.97 -13.07 15.37
C LYS A 109 -19.53 -13.50 13.97
N ARG A 110 -18.78 -14.61 13.85
CA ARG A 110 -18.40 -15.18 12.54
C ARG A 110 -19.65 -15.57 11.75
N GLN A 111 -20.59 -16.25 12.37
CA GLN A 111 -21.80 -16.75 11.72
C GLN A 111 -22.77 -15.63 11.34
N LEU A 112 -22.97 -14.63 12.21
CA LEU A 112 -23.80 -13.46 11.94
C LEU A 112 -23.20 -12.59 10.82
N CYS A 113 -21.88 -12.45 10.79
CA CYS A 113 -21.17 -11.72 9.74
C CYS A 113 -21.24 -12.45 8.38
N MET A 114 -21.05 -13.78 8.39
CA MET A 114 -21.29 -14.60 7.19
C MET A 114 -22.75 -14.52 6.71
N MET A 115 -23.72 -14.52 7.63
CA MET A 115 -25.14 -14.43 7.31
C MET A 115 -25.53 -13.06 6.74
N SER A 116 -24.95 -11.96 7.22
CA SER A 116 -25.22 -10.63 6.69
C SER A 116 -24.53 -10.37 5.34
N ILE A 117 -23.37 -10.98 5.07
CA ILE A 117 -22.75 -11.02 3.73
C ILE A 117 -23.63 -11.80 2.74
N TRP A 118 -24.21 -12.94 3.14
CA TRP A 118 -25.11 -13.73 2.28
C TRP A 118 -26.43 -12.99 1.98
N ARG A 119 -27.00 -12.29 2.97
CA ARG A 119 -28.23 -11.50 2.82
C ARG A 119 -28.06 -10.31 1.87
N ARG A 120 -26.87 -9.67 1.85
CA ARG A 120 -26.57 -8.53 0.97
C ARG A 120 -26.39 -8.92 -0.51
N ARG A 121 -26.14 -10.19 -0.81
CA ARG A 121 -25.99 -10.72 -2.18
C ARG A 121 -27.31 -11.07 -2.88
N LYS A 122 -28.44 -11.15 -2.15
CA LYS A 122 -29.78 -11.43 -2.72
C LYS A 122 -30.68 -10.20 -2.77
N GLY A 123 -30.17 -9.08 -3.30
CA GLY A 123 -30.94 -7.84 -3.42
C GLY A 123 -30.56 -7.02 -4.64
N SER A 124 -30.69 -7.58 -5.84
CA SER A 124 -30.75 -6.83 -7.11
C SER A 124 -31.16 -7.75 -8.27
N THR A 125 -32.43 -8.11 -8.33
CA THR A 125 -33.06 -8.57 -9.57
C THR A 125 -34.20 -7.63 -9.93
N SER A 126 -33.88 -6.50 -10.56
CA SER A 126 -34.77 -5.84 -11.51
C SER A 126 -34.00 -4.74 -12.25
N SER A 127 -33.43 -5.08 -13.41
CA SER A 127 -33.63 -4.31 -14.64
C SER A 127 -32.89 -5.00 -15.79
N ARG A 128 -33.66 -5.62 -16.68
CA ARG A 128 -33.22 -5.99 -18.02
C ARG A 128 -32.87 -4.70 -18.78
N ARG A 129 -31.62 -4.57 -19.24
CA ARG A 129 -31.22 -4.11 -20.59
C ARG A 129 -29.73 -3.74 -20.62
N HIS A 130 -28.89 -4.70 -21.01
CA HIS A 130 -28.05 -4.66 -22.22
C HIS A 130 -27.04 -5.80 -22.12
N MET A 131 -27.23 -6.80 -22.98
CA MET A 131 -26.21 -7.78 -23.29
C MET A 131 -25.12 -7.04 -24.08
N MET A 132 -24.06 -6.60 -23.41
CA MET A 132 -22.76 -6.49 -24.07
C MET A 132 -21.88 -7.61 -23.55
N ARG A 133 -21.71 -8.58 -24.45
CA ARG A 133 -20.74 -9.68 -24.41
C ARG A 133 -19.34 -9.10 -24.25
N MET A 134 -18.93 -8.87 -23.01
CA MET A 134 -17.52 -8.67 -22.67
C MET A 134 -16.83 -10.03 -22.85
N LYS A 135 -16.17 -10.18 -24.00
CA LYS A 135 -15.27 -11.30 -24.28
C LYS A 135 -14.37 -11.52 -23.07
N ASN A 136 -14.22 -12.78 -22.65
CA ASN A 136 -13.18 -13.24 -21.73
C ASN A 136 -11.84 -12.63 -22.14
N HIS A 137 -11.45 -11.53 -21.53
CA HIS A 137 -10.07 -11.07 -21.59
C HIS A 137 -9.36 -11.79 -20.45
N PRO A 138 -8.23 -12.47 -20.73
CA PRO A 138 -7.39 -12.98 -19.67
C PRO A 138 -7.03 -11.83 -18.73
N ARG A 139 -6.94 -12.13 -17.42
CA ARG A 139 -6.45 -11.19 -16.41
C ARG A 139 -5.18 -10.52 -16.96
N PRO A 140 -4.93 -9.22 -16.72
CA PRO A 140 -3.60 -8.70 -16.93
C PRO A 140 -2.68 -9.45 -15.98
N GLU A 141 -1.95 -10.43 -16.52
CA GLU A 141 -0.72 -10.86 -15.89
C GLU A 141 0.14 -9.61 -15.78
N CYS A 142 0.39 -9.17 -14.56
CA CYS A 142 1.43 -8.21 -14.27
C CYS A 142 2.77 -8.90 -14.60
N SER A 143 3.07 -9.03 -15.89
CA SER A 143 4.41 -9.28 -16.36
C SER A 143 5.19 -8.01 -16.02
N VAL A 144 5.85 -8.05 -14.88
CA VAL A 144 6.87 -7.07 -14.52
C VAL A 144 7.88 -7.09 -15.66
N PRO A 145 8.02 -6.02 -16.48
CA PRO A 145 9.12 -5.99 -17.41
C PRO A 145 10.37 -5.88 -16.55
N ASN A 146 11.19 -6.94 -16.61
CA ASN A 146 12.49 -7.05 -15.98
C ASN A 146 13.39 -5.92 -16.48
N ARG A 147 13.27 -4.73 -15.89
CA ARG A 147 14.21 -3.63 -16.04
C ARG A 147 15.19 -3.76 -14.90
N LYS A 148 16.30 -4.43 -15.22
CA LYS A 148 17.52 -4.59 -14.44
C LYS A 148 17.77 -3.37 -13.54
N PRO A 149 17.94 -3.54 -12.22
CA PRO A 149 18.54 -2.51 -11.39
C PRO A 149 20.03 -2.47 -11.74
N TYR A 150 20.43 -1.59 -12.65
CA TYR A 150 21.82 -1.13 -12.70
C TYR A 150 21.96 -0.07 -11.61
N ILE A 151 22.59 -0.46 -10.50
CA ILE A 151 23.78 0.17 -9.91
C ILE A 151 24.46 -0.97 -9.14
N THR A 152 25.37 -1.65 -9.83
CA THR A 152 26.45 -2.41 -9.20
C THR A 152 27.70 -1.58 -9.43
N VAL A 153 28.39 -1.17 -8.37
CA VAL A 153 29.84 -1.09 -8.43
C VAL A 153 30.38 -1.67 -7.13
N CYS A 154 31.12 -2.76 -7.30
CA CYS A 154 31.82 -3.50 -6.27
C CYS A 154 32.87 -2.63 -5.60
N LEU A 155 32.97 -2.70 -4.28
CA LEU A 155 34.20 -2.38 -3.56
C LEU A 155 35.13 -3.58 -3.74
N SER A 156 36.15 -3.45 -4.59
CA SER A 156 37.38 -4.25 -4.45
C SER A 156 38.45 -3.31 -3.92
N SER A 157 38.81 -3.53 -2.65
CA SER A 157 40.06 -3.05 -2.07
C SER A 157 41.26 -3.64 -2.80
#